data_AF-A0A7V4G0H9-F1
#
_entry.id   AF-A0A7V4G0H9-F1
#
_cell.length_a   1.000
_cell.length_b   1.000
_cell.length_c   1.000
_cell.angle_alpha   90.00
_cell.angle_beta   90.00
_cell.angle_gamma   90.00
#
_symmetry.space_group_name_H-M   'P 1'
#
loop_
_entity.id
_entity.type
_entity.pdbx_description
1 polymer ?
#
loop_
_entity_poly.entity_id
_entity_poly.type
_entity_poly.pdbx_seq_one_letter_code
_entity_poly.pdbx_strand_id
1 'polypeptide(L)'
;MSPPTRLDAVVRFREVDEDRARHNMAEAQRLALATEAAVRIAAARAMADERRRGSSDDWSLVENAHIRALQDARRAEHEKVMAEEKLGLSRERFLSARKRAEAMRRVREFRLSELRVAERQGELKEMDALATLLYGRR
;
A
#
# COMPACT_ATOMS: atom_id res chain seq x y z
N MET A 1 -17.39 4.07 -27.11
CA MET A 1 -17.23 3.82 -25.65
C MET A 1 -17.42 2.34 -25.38
N SER A 2 -16.65 1.72 -24.47
CA SER A 2 -16.88 0.30 -24.13
C SER A 2 -18.17 0.16 -23.31
N PRO A 3 -19.01 -0.86 -23.55
CA PRO A 3 -20.28 -1.03 -22.84
C PRO A 3 -20.03 -1.27 -21.35
N PRO A 4 -20.85 -0.68 -20.46
CA PRO A 4 -20.71 -0.90 -19.02
C PRO A 4 -20.96 -2.36 -18.68
N THR A 5 -20.08 -2.95 -17.87
CA THR A 5 -20.20 -4.33 -17.41
C THR A 5 -20.50 -4.39 -15.92
N ARG A 6 -21.22 -5.44 -15.49
CA ARG A 6 -21.44 -5.69 -14.03
C ARG A 6 -20.12 -5.84 -13.25
N LEU A 7 -19.02 -6.15 -13.93
CA LEU A 7 -17.69 -6.26 -13.37
C LEU A 7 -17.07 -4.90 -13.03
N ASP A 8 -17.52 -3.80 -13.65
CA ASP A 8 -16.95 -2.47 -13.44
C ASP A 8 -17.07 -2.02 -11.97
N ALA A 9 -18.19 -2.36 -11.31
CA ALA A 9 -18.38 -2.08 -9.89
C ALA A 9 -17.39 -2.85 -9.00
N VAL A 10 -17.14 -4.12 -9.33
CA VAL A 10 -16.21 -4.98 -8.58
C VAL A 10 -14.76 -4.54 -8.79
N VAL A 11 -14.40 -4.18 -10.03
CA VAL A 11 -13.08 -3.61 -10.35
C VAL A 11 -12.86 -2.34 -9.54
N ARG A 12 -13.81 -1.40 -9.57
CA ARG A 12 -13.72 -0.16 -8.80
C ARG A 12 -13.55 -0.42 -7.30
N PHE A 13 -14.31 -1.36 -6.74
CA PHE A 13 -14.16 -1.75 -5.34
C PHE A 13 -12.74 -2.26 -5.02
N ARG A 14 -12.17 -3.11 -5.90
CA ARG A 14 -10.80 -3.61 -5.72
C ARG A 14 -9.72 -2.55 -5.89
N GLU A 15 -9.94 -1.58 -6.78
CA GLU A 15 -9.04 -0.44 -6.96
C GLU A 15 -9.03 0.46 -5.71
N VAL A 16 -10.21 0.72 -5.13
CA VAL A 16 -10.30 1.45 -3.86
C VAL A 16 -9.60 0.69 -2.72
N ASP A 17 -9.76 -0.63 -2.64
CA ASP A 17 -9.03 -1.47 -1.68
C ASP A 17 -7.50 -1.39 -1.87
N GLU A 18 -7.03 -1.44 -3.13
CA GLU A 18 -5.61 -1.29 -3.50
C GLU A 18 -5.08 0.08 -3.07
N ASP A 19 -5.80 1.15 -3.37
CA ASP A 19 -5.42 2.53 -3.04
C ASP A 19 -5.37 2.77 -1.52
N ARG A 20 -6.31 2.19 -0.78
CA ARG A 20 -6.33 2.24 0.68
C ARG A 20 -5.14 1.50 1.27
N ALA A 21 -4.84 0.30 0.75
CA ALA A 21 -3.68 -0.47 1.19
C ALA A 21 -2.36 0.27 0.86
N ARG A 22 -2.30 0.95 -0.29
CA ARG A 22 -1.16 1.79 -0.67
C ARG A 22 -0.95 2.96 0.31
N HIS A 23 -2.02 3.66 0.68
CA HIS A 23 -1.95 4.73 1.68
C HIS A 23 -1.46 4.24 3.03
N ASN A 24 -2.03 3.13 3.52
CA ASN A 24 -1.62 2.52 4.79
C ASN A 24 -0.14 2.10 4.78
N MET A 25 0.36 1.58 3.65
CA MET A 25 1.76 1.22 3.48
C MET A 25 2.67 2.47 3.51
N ALA A 26 2.27 3.55 2.85
CA ALA A 26 3.01 4.82 2.88
C ALA A 26 3.06 5.43 4.29
N GLU A 27 1.97 5.34 5.06
CA GLU A 27 1.95 5.73 6.47
C GLU A 27 2.88 4.88 7.34
N ALA A 28 2.83 3.56 7.19
CA ALA A 28 3.72 2.66 7.92
C ALA A 28 5.20 2.92 7.57
N GLN A 29 5.50 3.24 6.31
CA GLN A 29 6.86 3.59 5.89
C GLN A 29 7.33 4.91 6.52
N ARG A 30 6.46 5.93 6.56
CA ARG A 30 6.76 7.19 7.25
C ARG A 30 7.05 6.97 8.73
N LEU A 31 6.26 6.12 9.39
CA LEU A 31 6.45 5.78 10.79
C LEU A 31 7.78 5.03 11.03
N ALA A 32 8.13 4.06 10.18
CA ALA A 32 9.40 3.34 10.28
C ALA A 32 10.61 4.28 10.17
N LEU A 33 10.58 5.21 9.21
CA LEU A 33 11.65 6.22 9.07
C LEU A 33 11.72 7.17 10.26
N ALA A 34 10.57 7.58 10.80
CA ALA A 34 10.51 8.46 11.97
C ALA A 34 11.07 7.78 13.23
N THR A 35 10.73 6.50 13.44
CA THR A 35 11.23 5.71 14.58
C THR A 35 12.72 5.40 14.45
N GLU A 36 13.23 5.14 13.24
CA GLU A 36 14.66 5.01 12.98
C GLU A 36 15.43 6.30 13.31
N ALA A 37 14.89 7.47 12.96
CA ALA A 37 15.47 8.75 13.35
C ALA A 37 15.42 8.96 14.88
N ALA A 38 14.31 8.59 15.53
CA ALA A 38 14.15 8.69 16.98
C ALA A 38 15.17 7.82 17.73
N VAL A 39 15.39 6.58 17.28
CA VAL A 39 16.41 5.67 17.83
C VAL A 39 17.79 6.30 17.74
N ARG A 40 18.18 6.86 16.59
CA ARG A 40 19.49 7.50 16.44
C ARG A 40 19.69 8.66 17.42
N ILE A 41 18.67 9.48 17.62
CA ILE A 41 18.72 10.60 18.58
C ILE A 41 18.80 10.08 20.03
N ALA A 42 17.98 9.10 20.39
CA ALA A 42 17.96 8.55 21.74
C ALA A 42 19.26 7.81 22.08
N ALA A 43 19.82 7.04 21.13
CA ALA A 43 21.11 6.38 21.27
C ALA A 43 22.25 7.40 21.43
N ALA A 44 22.27 8.48 20.63
CA ALA A 44 23.27 9.53 20.77
C ALA A 44 23.21 10.21 22.14
N ARG A 45 22.01 10.47 22.66
CA ARG A 45 21.83 11.01 24.02
C ARG A 45 22.28 10.04 25.10
N ALA A 46 21.98 8.76 24.95
CA ALA A 46 22.41 7.73 25.90
C ALA A 46 23.94 7.53 25.91
N MET A 47 24.61 7.75 24.77
CA MET A 47 26.08 7.67 24.66
C MET A 47 26.80 8.92 25.18
N ALA A 48 26.11 10.04 25.34
CA ALA A 48 26.71 11.26 25.86
C ALA A 48 27.01 11.10 27.36
N ASP A 49 28.30 11.06 27.72
CA ASP A 49 28.73 11.17 29.11
C ASP A 49 29.00 12.64 29.43
N GLU A 50 28.11 13.25 30.21
CA GLU A 50 28.22 14.65 30.63
C GLU A 50 28.84 14.79 32.03
N ARG A 51 29.33 13.70 32.64
CA ARG A 51 29.96 13.76 33.97
C ARG A 51 31.21 14.62 33.91
N ARG A 52 31.18 15.75 34.63
CA ARG A 52 32.29 16.70 34.77
C ARG A 52 32.67 16.86 36.25
N ARG A 53 33.73 17.62 36.50
CA ARG A 53 34.05 18.09 37.85
C ARG A 53 32.86 18.89 38.37
N GLY A 54 32.31 18.49 39.52
CA GLY A 54 31.09 19.04 40.11
C GLY A 54 30.92 18.56 41.55
N SER A 55 29.88 19.03 42.21
CA SER A 55 29.50 18.55 43.53
C SER A 55 28.88 17.15 43.46
N SER A 56 28.74 16.47 44.61
CA SER A 56 28.09 15.14 44.67
C SER A 56 26.65 15.16 44.16
N ASP A 57 25.93 16.28 44.34
CA ASP A 57 24.56 16.46 43.87
C ASP A 57 24.51 16.56 42.34
N ASP A 58 25.49 17.23 41.73
CA ASP A 58 25.62 17.33 40.27
C ASP A 58 25.85 15.95 39.64
N TRP A 59 26.65 15.10 40.28
CA TRP A 59 26.89 13.73 39.82
C TRP A 59 25.63 12.88 39.87
N SER A 60 24.87 12.98 40.97
CA SER A 60 23.61 12.26 41.14
C SER A 60 22.56 12.68 40.11
N LEU A 61 22.52 13.97 39.75
CA LEU A 61 21.62 14.48 38.72
C LEU A 61 21.99 13.93 37.33
N VAL A 62 23.27 13.98 36.96
CA VAL A 62 23.76 13.47 35.66
C VAL A 62 23.56 11.97 35.54
N GLU A 63 23.79 11.20 36.61
CA GLU A 63 23.53 9.76 36.63
C GLU A 63 22.06 9.44 36.40
N ASN A 64 21.15 10.13 37.09
CA ASN A 64 19.71 9.97 36.88
C ASN A 64 19.28 10.35 35.45
N ALA A 65 19.85 11.42 34.88
CA ALA A 65 19.60 11.81 33.50
C ALA A 65 20.08 10.73 32.51
N HIS A 66 21.26 10.15 32.74
CA HIS A 66 21.80 9.06 31.93
C HIS A 66 20.93 7.80 32.00
N ILE A 67 20.44 7.42 33.19
CA ILE A 67 19.51 6.30 33.35
C ILE A 67 18.23 6.51 32.52
N ARG A 68 17.66 7.72 32.55
CA ARG A 68 16.48 8.06 31.73
C ARG A 68 16.80 7.99 30.24
N ALA A 69 17.95 8.51 29.81
CA ALA A 69 18.38 8.44 28.41
C ALA A 69 18.51 6.99 27.92
N LEU A 70 19.03 6.07 28.76
CA LEU A 70 19.08 4.64 28.45
C LEU A 70 17.68 4.01 28.34
N GLN A 71 16.75 4.39 29.22
CA GLN A 71 15.35 3.93 29.16
C GLN A 71 14.66 4.43 27.88
N ASP A 72 14.86 5.69 27.52
CA ASP A 72 14.32 6.30 26.30
C ASP A 72 14.88 5.61 25.04
N ALA A 73 16.18 5.30 25.02
CA ALA A 73 16.81 4.56 23.91
C ALA A 73 16.22 3.16 23.76
N ARG A 74 16.02 2.41 24.86
CA ARG A 74 15.38 1.09 24.85
C ARG A 74 13.95 1.16 24.33
N ARG A 75 13.20 2.19 24.78
CA ARG A 75 11.82 2.42 24.33
C ARG A 75 11.79 2.73 22.83
N ALA A 76 12.66 3.62 22.35
CA ALA A 76 12.74 3.96 20.93
C ALA A 76 13.07 2.74 20.06
N GLU A 77 13.98 1.87 20.50
CA GLU A 77 14.30 0.63 19.77
C GLU A 77 13.09 -0.30 19.71
N HIS A 78 12.35 -0.45 20.81
CA HIS A 78 11.12 -1.24 20.81
C HIS A 78 10.07 -0.65 19.85
N GLU A 79 9.87 0.67 19.87
CA GLU A 79 8.95 1.36 18.96
C GLU A 79 9.35 1.19 17.49
N LYS A 80 10.65 1.19 17.18
CA LYS A 80 11.18 0.90 15.84
C LYS A 80 10.85 -0.52 15.40
N VAL A 81 11.09 -1.53 16.24
CA VAL A 81 10.75 -2.93 15.93
C VAL A 81 9.25 -3.05 15.59
N MET A 82 8.38 -2.47 16.41
CA MET A 82 6.93 -2.48 16.15
C MET A 82 6.55 -1.76 14.84
N ALA A 83 7.25 -0.67 14.50
CA ALA A 83 7.03 0.06 13.26
C ALA A 83 7.49 -0.73 12.02
N GLU A 84 8.62 -1.45 12.12
CA GLU A 84 9.13 -2.34 11.08
C GLU A 84 8.19 -3.53 10.84
N GLU A 85 7.69 -4.16 11.90
CA GLU A 85 6.68 -5.21 11.82
C GLU A 85 5.40 -4.71 11.13
N LYS A 86 4.91 -3.54 11.55
CA LYS A 86 3.74 -2.89 10.93
C LYS A 86 3.98 -2.59 9.44
N LEU A 87 5.18 -2.14 9.08
CA LEU A 87 5.56 -1.93 7.68
C LEU A 87 5.55 -3.24 6.89
N GLY A 88 6.13 -4.32 7.44
CA GLY A 88 6.08 -5.66 6.85
C GLY A 88 4.64 -6.12 6.56
N LEU A 89 3.77 -6.07 7.57
CA LEU A 89 2.35 -6.43 7.44
C LEU A 89 1.62 -5.54 6.41
N SER A 90 1.93 -4.25 6.39
CA SER A 90 1.31 -3.31 5.43
C SER A 90 1.71 -3.60 3.98
N ARG A 91 2.96 -4.00 3.75
CA ARG A 91 3.48 -4.40 2.43
C ARG A 91 2.79 -5.65 1.93
N GLU A 92 2.66 -6.67 2.79
CA GLU A 92 1.94 -7.91 2.44
C GLU A 92 0.48 -7.63 2.07
N ARG A 93 -0.21 -6.81 2.86
CA ARG A 93 -1.59 -6.40 2.59
C ARG A 93 -1.72 -5.65 1.26
N PHE A 94 -0.79 -4.73 0.96
CA PHE A 94 -0.75 -4.03 -0.31
C PHE A 94 -0.54 -4.99 -1.49
N LEU A 95 0.45 -5.88 -1.42
CA LEU A 95 0.72 -6.86 -2.47
C LEU A 95 -0.49 -7.77 -2.72
N SER A 96 -1.18 -8.19 -1.65
CA SER A 96 -2.41 -8.98 -1.76
C SER A 96 -3.57 -8.20 -2.39
N ALA A 97 -3.77 -6.94 -2.00
CA ALA A 97 -4.79 -6.07 -2.60
C ALA A 97 -4.52 -5.81 -4.09
N ARG A 98 -3.27 -5.48 -4.43
CA ARG A 98 -2.81 -5.28 -5.80
C ARG A 98 -3.02 -6.52 -6.68
N LYS A 99 -2.64 -7.71 -6.21
CA LYS A 99 -2.87 -8.97 -6.95
C LYS A 99 -4.36 -9.19 -7.25
N ARG A 100 -5.24 -8.91 -6.28
CA ARG A 100 -6.70 -9.04 -6.46
C ARG A 100 -7.25 -8.00 -7.44
N ALA A 101 -6.80 -6.75 -7.37
CA ALA A 101 -7.19 -5.70 -8.31
C ALA A 101 -6.72 -6.01 -9.74
N GLU A 102 -5.47 -6.41 -9.92
CA GLU A 102 -4.92 -6.83 -11.22
C GLU A 102 -5.66 -8.03 -11.81
N ALA A 103 -5.99 -9.04 -10.99
CA ALA A 103 -6.80 -10.17 -11.45
C ALA A 103 -8.18 -9.72 -11.96
N MET A 104 -8.86 -8.82 -11.24
CA MET A 104 -10.16 -8.31 -11.67
C MET A 104 -10.08 -7.42 -12.92
N ARG A 105 -9.01 -6.61 -13.07
CA ARG A 105 -8.76 -5.85 -14.30
C ARG A 105 -8.65 -6.79 -15.51
N ARG A 106 -7.88 -7.89 -15.40
CA ARG A 106 -7.75 -8.90 -16.46
C ARG A 106 -9.07 -9.59 -16.80
N VAL A 107 -9.86 -9.96 -15.79
CA VAL A 107 -11.19 -10.59 -16.00
C VAL A 107 -12.12 -9.63 -16.74
N ARG A 108 -12.12 -8.35 -16.39
CA ARG A 108 -12.89 -7.32 -17.09
C ARG A 108 -12.42 -7.15 -18.53
N GLU A 109 -11.11 -7.07 -18.77
CA GLU A 109 -10.54 -6.96 -20.12
C GLU A 109 -10.93 -8.15 -21.00
N PHE A 110 -10.86 -9.37 -20.45
CA PHE A 110 -11.32 -10.57 -21.13
C PHE A 110 -12.81 -10.48 -21.47
N ARG A 111 -13.65 -10.07 -20.52
CA ARG A 111 -15.09 -9.94 -20.79
C ARG A 111 -15.40 -8.90 -21.88
N LEU A 112 -14.67 -7.80 -21.88
CA LEU A 112 -14.81 -6.78 -22.91
C LEU A 112 -14.36 -7.28 -24.29
N SER A 113 -13.33 -8.14 -24.35
CA SER A 113 -12.90 -8.72 -25.62
C SER A 113 -13.94 -9.70 -26.16
N GLU A 114 -14.56 -10.53 -25.31
CA GLU A 114 -15.68 -11.41 -25.69
C GLU A 114 -16.86 -10.62 -26.26
N LEU A 115 -17.26 -9.54 -25.59
CA LEU A 115 -18.37 -8.69 -26.04
C LEU A 115 -18.09 -8.08 -27.41
N ARG A 116 -16.87 -7.59 -27.66
CA ARG A 116 -16.47 -7.06 -28.98
C ARG A 116 -16.46 -8.13 -30.07
N VAL A 117 -16.09 -9.37 -29.75
CA VAL A 117 -16.16 -10.48 -30.70
C VAL A 117 -17.62 -10.79 -31.05
N ALA A 118 -18.49 -10.86 -30.05
CA ALA A 118 -19.91 -11.12 -30.25
C ALA A 118 -20.60 -10.00 -31.07
N GLU A 119 -20.27 -8.74 -30.80
CA GLU A 119 -20.78 -7.57 -31.54
C GLU A 119 -20.39 -7.66 -33.03
N ARG A 120 -19.10 -7.88 -33.34
CA ARG A 120 -18.64 -8.06 -34.73
C ARG A 120 -19.31 -9.25 -35.44
N GLN A 121 -19.53 -10.36 -34.74
CA GLN A 121 -20.24 -11.50 -35.32
C GLN A 121 -21.72 -11.21 -35.59
N GLY A 122 -22.36 -10.39 -34.73
CA GLY A 122 -23.72 -9.90 -34.94
C GLY A 122 -23.81 -9.01 -36.17
N GLU A 123 -22.94 -8.01 -36.27
CA GLU A 123 -22.85 -7.09 -37.41
C GLU A 123 -22.67 -7.85 -38.74
N LEU A 124 -21.76 -8.82 -38.78
CA LEU A 124 -21.54 -9.64 -39.97
C LEU A 124 -22.81 -10.43 -40.38
N LYS A 125 -23.51 -11.03 -39.42
CA LYS A 125 -24.77 -11.76 -39.70
C LYS A 125 -25.87 -10.83 -40.21
N GLU A 126 -25.97 -9.62 -39.67
CA GLU A 126 -26.93 -8.60 -40.12
C GLU A 126 -26.61 -8.16 -41.56
N MET A 127 -25.33 -7.94 -41.87
CA MET A 127 -24.91 -7.60 -43.23
C MET A 127 -25.19 -8.73 -44.23
N ASP A 128 -24.92 -9.99 -43.86
CA ASP A 128 -25.22 -11.16 -44.70
C ASP A 128 -26.73 -11.31 -44.94
N ALA A 129 -27.55 -11.08 -43.92
CA ALA A 129 -29.01 -11.12 -44.03
C ALA A 129 -29.53 -10.01 -44.97
N LEU A 130 -29.00 -8.78 -44.84
CA LEU A 130 -29.33 -7.67 -45.73
C LEU A 130 -28.92 -7.95 -47.18
N ALA A 131 -27.71 -8.49 -47.39
CA ALA A 131 -27.25 -8.89 -48.71
C ALA A 131 -28.18 -9.95 -49.32
N THR A 132 -28.55 -10.98 -48.55
CA THR A 132 -29.48 -12.03 -48.99
C THR A 132 -30.83 -11.45 -49.40
N LEU A 133 -31.37 -10.50 -48.63
CA LEU A 133 -32.63 -9.82 -48.96
C LEU A 133 -32.55 -8.93 -50.22
N LEU A 134 -31.42 -8.24 -50.42
CA LEU A 134 -31.22 -7.36 -51.57
C LEU A 134 -30.99 -8.14 -52.87
N TYR A 135 -30.24 -9.23 -52.82
CA TYR A 135 -29.93 -10.06 -53.99
C TYR A 135 -30.98 -11.13 -54.27
N GLY A 136 -31.69 -11.63 -53.26
CA GLY A 136 -32.77 -12.62 -53.44
C GLY A 136 -34.11 -12.05 -53.93
N ARG A 137 -34.22 -10.73 -54.06
CA ARG A 137 -35.42 -10.01 -54.56
C ARG A 137 -35.29 -9.54 -56.01
N ARG A 138 -34.22 -9.93 -56.70
CA ARG A 138 -34.04 -9.83 -58.17
C ARG A 138 -34.28 -11.19 -58.80
#